data_AF-A0AAV6VFW0-F1
#
_entry.id   AF-A0AAV6VFW0-F1
#
_cell.length_a   1.000
_cell.length_b   1.000
_cell.length_c   1.000
_cell.angle_alpha   90.00
_cell.angle_beta   90.00
_cell.angle_gamma   90.00
#
_symmetry.space_group_name_H-M   'P 1'
#
loop_
_entity.id
_entity.type
_entity.pdbx_description
1 polymer ?
#
loop_
_entity_poly.entity_id
_entity_poly.type
_entity_poly.pdbx_seq_one_letter_code
_entity_poly.pdbx_strand_id
1 'polypeptide(L)'
;MLRSLSTVRKAINSSKNFRTPFTASRVITRNSSVTTWNKDWKPGPYPRTEEERLAAAKKYNLIPEDYEPYPEDEGMGDYPMFKKFHNESRDQFEPYDYWCLKRNFGEPVHTDVDIFQEDKINFQLKMPFPLWQQFIYLMGGLSIFWGILYYDLTHPYNQRKVPKQFPLDGMTYYTFEADE
;
A
#
# COMPACT_ATOMS: atom_id res chain seq x y z
N MET A 1 22.38 19.62 82.90
CA MET A 1 22.70 19.00 81.58
C MET A 1 21.52 18.80 80.61
N LEU A 2 20.27 19.16 80.94
CA LEU A 2 19.10 18.83 80.08
C LEU A 2 18.60 19.96 79.16
N ARG A 3 19.12 21.19 79.29
CA ARG A 3 18.68 22.34 78.47
C ARG A 3 19.35 22.45 77.09
N SER A 4 20.39 21.65 76.82
CA SER A 4 21.14 21.71 75.54
C SER A 4 20.55 20.77 74.48
N LEU A 5 19.97 19.63 74.90
CA LEU A 5 19.44 18.62 73.98
C LEU A 5 18.15 19.06 73.28
N SER A 6 17.31 19.89 73.92
CA SER A 6 16.07 20.40 73.31
C SER A 6 16.34 21.45 72.23
N THR A 7 17.36 22.28 72.43
CA THR A 7 17.81 23.30 71.48
C THR A 7 18.45 22.64 70.26
N VAL A 8 19.26 21.60 70.46
CA VAL A 8 19.84 20.81 69.37
C VAL A 8 18.76 20.08 68.58
N ARG A 9 17.75 19.48 69.24
CA ARG A 9 16.60 18.87 68.56
C ARG A 9 15.77 19.88 67.76
N LYS A 10 15.56 21.10 68.29
CA LYS A 10 14.87 22.18 67.56
C LYS A 10 15.66 22.64 66.33
N ALA A 11 16.99 22.73 66.43
CA ALA A 11 17.86 23.09 65.30
C ALA A 11 17.85 22.01 64.20
N ILE A 12 17.91 20.73 64.59
CA ILE A 12 17.85 19.59 63.65
C ILE A 12 16.48 19.50 62.97
N ASN A 13 15.38 19.78 63.68
CA ASN A 13 14.05 19.81 63.06
C ASN A 13 13.82 21.07 62.21
N SER A 14 14.51 22.17 62.50
CA SER A 14 14.49 23.40 61.69
C SER A 14 15.21 23.23 60.35
N SER A 15 16.34 22.51 60.32
CA SER A 15 17.10 22.27 59.08
C SER A 15 16.37 21.36 58.08
N LYS A 16 15.41 20.55 58.55
CA LYS A 16 14.55 19.71 57.69
C LYS A 16 13.49 20.51 56.90
N ASN A 17 13.27 21.77 57.26
CA ASN A 17 12.33 22.69 56.60
C ASN A 17 13.05 23.75 55.75
N PHE A 18 14.29 23.50 55.33
CA PHE A 18 14.98 24.34 54.36
C PHE A 18 14.36 24.14 52.98
N ARG A 19 13.24 24.84 52.72
CA ARG A 19 12.70 25.00 51.38
C ARG A 19 13.68 25.87 50.62
N THR A 20 14.38 25.28 49.65
CA THR A 20 15.20 26.03 48.70
C THR A 20 14.37 27.19 48.11
N PRO A 21 14.91 28.41 47.99
CA PRO A 21 14.16 29.55 47.44
C PRO A 21 13.88 29.39 45.94
N PHE A 22 14.51 28.41 45.30
CA PHE A 22 14.00 27.84 44.07
C PHE A 22 12.76 27.04 44.43
N THR A 23 11.60 27.69 44.32
CA THR A 23 10.40 27.01 43.85
C THR A 23 10.90 26.10 42.74
N ALA A 24 10.83 24.78 42.95
CA ALA A 24 10.71 23.89 41.82
C ALA A 24 9.41 24.33 41.15
N SER A 25 9.47 25.38 40.32
CA SER A 25 8.69 25.39 39.11
C SER A 25 8.97 23.99 38.60
N ARG A 26 7.92 23.16 38.64
CA ARG A 26 7.92 21.94 37.87
C ARG A 26 8.14 22.51 36.49
N VAL A 27 9.40 22.61 36.08
CA VAL A 27 9.76 22.90 34.72
C VAL A 27 9.17 21.67 34.08
N ILE A 28 7.94 21.82 33.62
CA ILE A 28 7.41 21.04 32.54
C ILE A 28 8.34 21.48 31.43
N THR A 29 9.56 20.93 31.43
CA THR A 29 10.30 20.71 30.22
C THR A 29 9.32 19.86 29.46
N ARG A 30 8.49 20.53 28.65
CA ARG A 30 7.99 19.90 27.45
C ARG A 30 9.28 19.45 26.81
N ASN A 31 9.60 18.18 27.00
CA ASN A 31 10.54 17.50 26.15
C ASN A 31 9.85 17.56 24.79
N SER A 32 9.98 18.69 24.12
CA SER A 32 9.75 18.86 22.70
C SER A 32 10.89 18.17 21.96
N SER A 33 11.29 16.99 22.45
CA SER A 33 11.90 16.00 21.60
C SER A 33 10.83 15.73 20.55
N VAL A 34 11.18 16.03 19.31
CA VAL A 34 10.42 15.82 18.08
C VAL A 34 9.88 14.37 17.95
N THR A 35 10.24 13.47 18.86
CA THR A 35 9.76 12.09 19.02
C THR A 35 8.45 11.91 19.80
N THR A 36 7.89 12.92 20.47
CA THR A 36 6.62 12.78 21.23
C THR A 36 5.36 12.77 20.33
N TRP A 37 5.48 13.25 19.08
CA TRP A 37 4.37 13.37 18.12
C TRP A 37 3.68 12.03 17.81
N ASN A 38 4.40 10.91 17.91
CA ASN A 38 3.87 9.60 17.54
C ASN A 38 3.11 8.87 18.64
N LYS A 39 3.24 9.24 19.92
CA LYS A 39 2.64 8.42 21.00
C LYS A 39 1.12 8.49 21.01
N ASP A 40 0.58 9.67 20.80
CA ASP A 40 -0.88 9.91 20.84
C ASP A 40 -1.56 9.43 19.54
N TRP A 41 -0.82 9.36 18.44
CA TRP A 41 -1.31 8.91 17.12
C TRP A 41 -1.00 7.46 16.78
N LYS A 42 -0.16 6.78 17.58
CA LYS A 42 0.15 5.37 17.37
C LYS A 42 -1.11 4.52 17.61
N PRO A 43 -1.45 3.57 16.73
CA PRO A 43 -2.51 2.59 17.00
C PRO A 43 -2.31 1.87 18.34
N GLY A 44 -3.39 1.76 19.09
CA GLY A 44 -3.51 1.10 20.38
C GLY A 44 -4.07 -0.32 20.27
N PRO A 45 -4.38 -0.95 21.42
CA PRO A 45 -5.06 -2.24 21.47
C PRO A 45 -6.53 -2.12 21.05
N TYR A 46 -7.16 -3.25 20.74
CA TYR A 46 -8.56 -3.32 20.35
C TYR A 46 -9.50 -2.69 21.42
N PRO A 47 -10.39 -1.76 21.05
CA PRO A 47 -11.31 -1.11 21.99
C PRO A 47 -12.43 -2.08 22.37
N ARG A 48 -12.51 -2.44 23.65
CA ARG A 48 -13.53 -3.36 24.17
C ARG A 48 -14.71 -2.62 24.81
N THR A 49 -14.46 -1.42 25.31
CA THR A 49 -15.48 -0.59 25.96
C THR A 49 -15.97 0.51 25.02
N GLU A 50 -17.19 1.01 25.28
CA GLU A 50 -17.77 2.11 24.49
C GLU A 50 -16.97 3.42 24.69
N GLU A 51 -16.47 3.67 25.89
CA GLU A 51 -15.62 4.84 26.16
C GLU A 51 -14.30 4.79 25.37
N GLU A 52 -13.67 3.62 25.28
CA GLU A 52 -12.48 3.40 24.44
C GLU A 52 -12.81 3.57 22.96
N ARG A 53 -13.97 3.09 22.52
CA ARG A 53 -14.44 3.27 21.13
C ARG A 53 -14.62 4.75 20.79
N LEU A 54 -15.26 5.52 21.67
CA LEU A 54 -15.45 6.96 21.52
C LEU A 54 -14.11 7.71 21.51
N ALA A 55 -13.17 7.31 22.36
CA ALA A 55 -11.83 7.89 22.38
C ALA A 55 -11.04 7.56 21.09
N ALA A 56 -11.17 6.33 20.58
CA ALA A 56 -10.54 5.89 19.34
C ALA A 56 -11.13 6.61 18.12
N ALA A 57 -12.46 6.71 18.01
CA ALA A 57 -13.13 7.49 16.97
C ALA A 57 -12.61 8.94 16.93
N LYS A 58 -12.53 9.58 18.11
CA LYS A 58 -11.98 10.93 18.26
C LYS A 58 -10.51 11.03 17.84
N LYS A 59 -9.70 10.02 18.14
CA LYS A 59 -8.27 9.96 17.77
C LYS A 59 -8.07 9.92 16.25
N TYR A 60 -8.95 9.22 15.52
CA TYR A 60 -8.91 9.12 14.06
C TYR A 60 -9.73 10.19 13.33
N ASN A 61 -10.24 11.20 14.04
CA ASN A 61 -11.13 12.24 13.50
C ASN A 61 -12.39 11.67 12.81
N LEU A 62 -12.92 10.57 13.34
CA LEU A 62 -14.12 9.91 12.85
C LEU A 62 -15.32 10.21 13.74
N ILE A 63 -16.51 10.13 13.14
CA ILE A 63 -17.76 10.12 13.89
C ILE A 63 -17.86 8.77 14.62
N PRO A 64 -18.32 8.73 15.89
CA PRO A 64 -18.47 7.48 16.64
C PRO A 64 -19.25 6.38 15.91
N GLU A 65 -20.23 6.79 15.10
CA GLU A 65 -21.12 5.91 14.34
C GLU A 65 -20.40 5.25 13.14
N ASP A 66 -19.46 5.97 12.52
CA ASP A 66 -18.69 5.47 11.37
C ASP A 66 -17.43 4.70 11.79
N TYR A 67 -17.10 4.72 13.09
CA TYR A 67 -15.93 4.03 13.61
C TYR A 67 -16.25 2.55 13.89
N GLU A 68 -15.79 1.70 12.98
CA GLU A 68 -15.78 0.26 13.16
C GLU A 68 -14.34 -0.25 13.23
N PRO A 69 -13.90 -0.90 14.31
CA PRO A 69 -12.58 -1.53 14.36
C PRO A 69 -12.58 -2.87 13.58
N TYR A 70 -11.40 -3.31 13.15
CA TYR A 70 -11.22 -4.66 12.61
C TYR A 70 -11.53 -5.74 13.66
N PRO A 71 -11.95 -6.95 13.26
CA PRO A 71 -12.09 -8.08 14.18
C PRO A 71 -10.80 -8.32 14.98
N GLU A 72 -10.95 -8.66 16.27
CA GLU A 72 -9.80 -8.85 17.19
C GLU A 72 -8.81 -9.92 16.69
N ASP A 73 -9.32 -10.93 15.97
CA ASP A 73 -8.53 -12.03 15.40
C ASP A 73 -7.53 -11.58 14.33
N GLU A 74 -7.76 -10.45 13.66
CA GLU A 74 -6.87 -9.93 12.62
C GLU A 74 -5.68 -9.14 13.20
N GLY A 75 -5.71 -8.82 14.50
CA GLY A 75 -4.57 -8.21 15.20
C GLY A 75 -4.27 -6.76 14.83
N MET A 76 -5.22 -6.04 14.22
CA MET A 76 -5.02 -4.64 13.78
C MET A 76 -5.21 -3.59 14.89
N GLY A 77 -5.61 -4.00 16.10
CA GLY A 77 -5.75 -3.12 17.26
C GLY A 77 -6.97 -2.20 17.18
N ASP A 78 -6.78 -0.90 17.43
CA ASP A 78 -7.81 0.15 17.36
C ASP A 78 -7.96 0.80 15.97
N TYR A 79 -7.30 0.26 14.93
CA TYR A 79 -7.35 0.86 13.60
C TYR A 79 -8.75 0.76 12.99
N PRO A 80 -9.29 1.83 12.39
CA PRO A 80 -10.60 1.81 11.75
C PRO A 80 -10.60 0.95 10.50
N MET A 81 -11.65 0.13 10.35
CA MET A 81 -11.95 -0.67 9.18
C MET A 81 -12.77 0.17 8.19
N PHE A 82 -12.14 0.55 7.09
CA PHE A 82 -12.84 1.24 6.01
C PHE A 82 -13.40 0.25 5.00
N LYS A 83 -14.49 0.66 4.34
CA LYS A 83 -14.94 -0.01 3.13
C LYS A 83 -13.84 0.08 2.08
N LYS A 84 -13.55 -1.06 1.44
CA LYS A 84 -12.59 -1.13 0.32
C LYS A 84 -13.03 -0.18 -0.79
N PHE A 85 -12.20 0.83 -1.06
CA PHE A 85 -12.42 1.86 -2.08
C PHE A 85 -11.11 2.17 -2.81
N HIS A 86 -11.17 2.25 -4.14
CA HIS A 86 -9.99 2.53 -4.96
C HIS A 86 -9.82 4.05 -5.14
N ASN A 87 -8.59 4.56 -5.05
CA ASN A 87 -8.36 6.01 -5.10
C ASN A 87 -8.79 6.62 -6.43
N GLU A 88 -8.71 5.87 -7.54
CA GLU A 88 -9.18 6.33 -8.85
C GLU A 88 -10.69 6.69 -8.84
N SER A 89 -11.49 6.03 -8.00
CA SER A 89 -12.93 6.27 -7.90
C SER A 89 -13.30 7.49 -7.04
N ARG A 90 -12.34 8.16 -6.40
CA ARG A 90 -12.58 9.45 -5.73
C ARG A 90 -12.77 10.55 -6.78
N ASP A 91 -13.38 11.67 -6.39
CA ASP A 91 -13.65 12.77 -7.32
C ASP A 91 -12.34 13.32 -7.89
N GLN A 92 -12.21 13.34 -9.21
CA GLN A 92 -10.99 13.81 -9.86
C GLN A 92 -10.82 15.34 -9.79
N PHE A 93 -11.90 16.08 -9.55
CA PHE A 93 -11.89 17.54 -9.58
C PHE A 93 -11.83 18.19 -8.20
N GLU A 94 -11.87 17.38 -7.13
CA GLU A 94 -11.70 17.88 -5.77
C GLU A 94 -10.25 18.36 -5.55
N PRO A 95 -10.03 19.55 -4.97
CA PRO A 95 -8.70 20.07 -4.70
C PRO A 95 -8.08 19.38 -3.47
N TYR A 96 -7.61 18.16 -3.63
CA TYR A 96 -6.94 17.40 -2.56
C TYR A 96 -5.64 18.04 -2.10
N ASP A 97 -5.36 17.98 -0.79
CA ASP A 97 -4.07 18.38 -0.24
C ASP A 97 -2.92 17.55 -0.84
N TYR A 98 -3.13 16.24 -0.98
CA TYR A 98 -2.21 15.32 -1.65
C TYR A 98 -2.81 14.86 -2.97
N TRP A 99 -2.67 15.70 -4.00
CA TRP A 99 -3.22 15.43 -5.34
C TRP A 99 -2.80 14.06 -5.90
N CYS A 100 -1.54 13.64 -5.75
CA CYS A 100 -1.05 12.34 -6.23
C CYS A 100 -1.72 11.13 -5.58
N LEU A 101 -2.29 11.30 -4.39
CA LEU A 101 -2.89 10.22 -3.61
C LEU A 101 -4.42 10.36 -3.50
N LYS A 102 -4.99 11.43 -4.05
CA LYS A 102 -6.39 11.83 -3.87
C LYS A 102 -6.84 11.76 -2.41
N ARG A 103 -6.08 12.39 -1.51
CA ARG A 103 -6.31 12.33 -0.06
C ARG A 103 -6.10 13.69 0.59
N ASN A 104 -6.94 14.01 1.58
CA ASN A 104 -6.80 15.23 2.39
C ASN A 104 -5.95 15.00 3.65
N PHE A 105 -5.43 16.08 4.22
CA PHE A 105 -4.67 16.04 5.47
C PHE A 105 -5.59 15.69 6.65
N GLY A 106 -5.15 14.76 7.50
CA GLY A 106 -5.93 14.30 8.66
C GLY A 106 -6.97 13.24 8.36
N GLU A 107 -7.17 12.86 7.09
CA GLU A 107 -7.96 11.68 6.73
C GLU A 107 -7.23 10.40 7.18
N PRO A 108 -7.92 9.48 7.88
CA PRO A 108 -7.40 8.16 8.18
C PRO A 108 -7.20 7.36 6.88
N VAL A 109 -6.20 6.48 6.88
CA VAL A 109 -5.76 5.74 5.69
C VAL A 109 -6.31 4.31 5.76
N HIS A 110 -6.54 3.66 4.63
CA HIS A 110 -6.88 2.23 4.63
C HIS A 110 -5.62 1.38 4.91
N THR A 111 -5.75 0.23 5.56
CA THR A 111 -4.61 -0.69 5.80
C THR A 111 -3.88 -1.07 4.50
N ASP A 112 -4.64 -1.55 3.51
CA ASP A 112 -4.19 -1.92 2.17
C ASP A 112 -4.08 -0.73 1.19
N VAL A 113 -3.66 0.45 1.67
CA VAL A 113 -3.57 1.67 0.82
C VAL A 113 -2.63 1.50 -0.38
N ASP A 114 -1.63 0.64 -0.26
CA ASP A 114 -0.66 0.31 -1.30
C ASP A 114 -1.31 -0.37 -2.52
N ILE A 115 -2.38 -1.15 -2.31
CA ILE A 115 -3.15 -1.82 -3.36
C ILE A 115 -4.17 -0.86 -3.98
N PHE A 116 -4.64 0.15 -3.23
CA PHE A 116 -5.72 1.05 -3.66
C PHE A 116 -5.24 2.33 -4.34
N GLN A 117 -3.93 2.45 -4.58
CA GLN A 117 -3.34 3.57 -5.31
C GLN A 117 -3.81 3.62 -6.76
N GLU A 118 -3.79 4.81 -7.36
CA GLU A 118 -4.27 5.01 -8.74
C GLU A 118 -3.48 4.25 -9.80
N ASP A 119 -2.22 3.92 -9.52
CA ASP A 119 -1.35 3.15 -10.42
C ASP A 119 -1.60 1.63 -10.34
N LYS A 120 -2.48 1.19 -9.44
CA LYS A 120 -2.83 -0.21 -9.24
C LYS A 120 -4.13 -0.60 -9.93
N ILE A 121 -4.47 -1.87 -9.82
CA ILE A 121 -5.65 -2.45 -10.46
C ILE A 121 -6.91 -1.97 -9.72
N ASN A 122 -7.73 -1.21 -10.43
CA ASN A 122 -9.02 -0.77 -9.92
C ASN A 122 -10.04 -1.92 -9.89
N PHE A 123 -10.39 -2.36 -8.68
CA PHE A 123 -11.39 -3.41 -8.45
C PHE A 123 -12.85 -2.90 -8.50
N GLN A 124 -13.08 -1.59 -8.46
CA GLN A 124 -14.42 -0.98 -8.55
C GLN A 124 -14.81 -0.64 -9.99
N LEU A 125 -13.85 -0.63 -10.91
CA LEU A 125 -14.08 -0.32 -12.32
C LEU A 125 -15.05 -1.33 -12.94
N LYS A 126 -16.22 -0.85 -13.36
CA LYS A 126 -17.18 -1.65 -14.12
C LYS A 126 -16.73 -1.72 -15.57
N MET A 127 -16.11 -2.84 -15.92
CA MET A 127 -15.77 -3.14 -17.31
C MET A 127 -17.06 -3.24 -18.15
N PRO A 128 -17.10 -2.65 -19.36
CA PRO A 128 -18.30 -2.70 -20.21
C PRO A 128 -18.62 -4.14 -20.67
N PHE A 129 -17.61 -4.99 -20.76
CA PHE A 129 -17.75 -6.41 -21.09
C PHE A 129 -17.25 -7.27 -19.91
N PRO A 130 -17.95 -8.36 -19.56
CA PRO A 130 -17.50 -9.25 -18.50
C PRO A 130 -16.19 -9.96 -18.88
N LEU A 131 -15.34 -10.23 -17.89
CA LEU A 131 -13.98 -10.77 -18.08
C LEU A 131 -13.94 -12.07 -18.89
N TRP A 132 -14.90 -12.97 -18.68
CA TRP A 132 -14.96 -14.24 -19.40
C TRP A 132 -15.18 -14.05 -20.90
N GLN A 133 -15.95 -13.04 -21.31
CA GLN A 133 -16.20 -12.72 -22.72
C GLN A 133 -14.95 -12.13 -23.37
N GLN A 134 -14.25 -11.23 -22.68
CA GLN A 134 -12.95 -10.70 -23.14
C GLN A 134 -11.93 -11.82 -23.33
N PHE A 135 -11.90 -12.77 -22.38
CA PHE A 135 -11.04 -13.94 -22.44
C PHE A 135 -11.38 -14.85 -23.63
N ILE A 136 -12.67 -15.11 -23.91
CA ILE A 136 -13.08 -15.88 -25.09
C ILE A 136 -12.68 -15.19 -26.38
N TYR A 137 -12.80 -13.86 -26.49
CA TYR A 137 -12.36 -13.14 -27.68
C TYR A 137 -10.85 -13.23 -27.88
N LEU A 138 -10.07 -13.08 -26.80
CA LEU A 138 -8.61 -13.23 -26.85
C LEU A 138 -8.22 -14.65 -27.28
N MET A 139 -8.77 -15.67 -26.61
CA MET A 139 -8.45 -17.07 -26.89
C MET A 139 -8.96 -17.51 -28.26
N GLY A 140 -10.12 -17.02 -28.69
CA GLY A 140 -10.68 -17.28 -30.02
C GLY A 140 -9.81 -16.68 -31.11
N GLY A 141 -9.39 -15.41 -30.97
CA GLY A 141 -8.47 -14.76 -31.91
C GLY A 141 -7.11 -15.48 -32.01
N LEU A 142 -6.51 -15.82 -30.86
CA LEU A 142 -5.26 -16.58 -30.80
C LEU A 142 -5.39 -17.96 -31.44
N SER A 143 -6.50 -18.66 -31.19
CA SER A 143 -6.75 -20.00 -31.76
C SER A 143 -6.92 -19.96 -33.27
N ILE A 144 -7.63 -18.95 -33.79
CA ILE A 144 -7.78 -18.75 -35.25
C ILE A 144 -6.42 -18.44 -35.88
N PHE A 145 -5.64 -17.53 -35.29
CA PHE A 145 -4.31 -17.20 -35.77
C PHE A 145 -3.39 -18.42 -35.79
N TRP A 146 -3.37 -19.19 -34.69
CA TRP A 146 -2.63 -20.46 -34.61
C TRP A 146 -3.11 -21.48 -35.64
N GLY A 147 -4.42 -21.57 -35.89
CA GLY A 147 -4.99 -22.44 -36.92
C GLY A 147 -4.52 -22.08 -38.33
N ILE A 148 -4.43 -20.79 -38.65
CA ILE A 148 -3.89 -20.31 -39.94
C ILE A 148 -2.41 -20.66 -40.06
N LEU A 149 -1.60 -20.42 -39.03
CA LEU A 149 -0.18 -20.78 -39.04
C LEU A 149 0.03 -22.29 -39.21
N TYR A 150 -0.76 -23.10 -38.51
CA TYR A 150 -0.73 -24.55 -38.65
C TYR A 150 -1.13 -24.99 -40.07
N TYR A 151 -2.14 -24.36 -40.66
CA TYR A 151 -2.54 -24.62 -42.04
C TYR A 151 -1.42 -24.27 -43.03
N ASP A 152 -0.79 -23.11 -42.90
CA ASP A 152 0.32 -22.68 -43.77
C ASP A 152 1.54 -23.61 -43.66
N LEU A 153 1.85 -24.09 -42.45
CA LEU A 153 2.93 -25.05 -42.22
C LEU A 153 2.66 -26.41 -42.89
N THR A 154 1.41 -26.87 -42.85
CA THR A 154 0.99 -28.16 -43.45
C THR A 154 0.77 -28.06 -44.96
N HIS A 155 0.44 -26.88 -45.46
CA HIS A 155 0.16 -26.60 -46.88
C HIS A 155 1.02 -25.43 -47.37
N PRO A 156 2.36 -25.58 -47.40
CA PRO A 156 3.24 -24.49 -47.77
C PRO A 156 2.96 -24.03 -49.19
N TYR A 157 3.02 -22.71 -49.40
CA TYR A 157 2.78 -22.13 -50.71
C TYR A 157 3.82 -22.62 -51.74
N ASN A 158 3.37 -23.44 -52.69
CA ASN A 158 4.22 -23.93 -53.75
C ASN A 158 4.40 -22.85 -54.84
N GLN A 159 5.60 -22.26 -54.90
CA GLN A 159 5.96 -21.26 -55.92
C GLN A 159 6.05 -21.83 -57.35
N ARG A 160 5.83 -23.14 -57.54
CA ARG A 160 5.99 -23.86 -58.82
C ARG A 160 7.36 -23.66 -59.45
N LYS A 161 8.39 -23.49 -58.62
CA LYS A 161 9.79 -23.40 -59.05
C LYS A 161 10.41 -24.78 -58.95
N VAL A 162 11.20 -25.13 -59.96
CA VAL A 162 12.09 -26.29 -59.87
C VAL A 162 13.08 -26.09 -58.71
N PRO A 163 13.49 -27.17 -58.02
CA PRO A 163 14.52 -27.06 -57.00
C PRO A 163 15.78 -26.44 -57.61
N LYS A 164 16.51 -25.67 -56.78
CA LYS A 164 17.75 -25.04 -57.22
C LYS A 164 18.70 -26.13 -57.73
N GLN A 165 19.04 -26.04 -59.01
CA GLN A 165 19.98 -26.95 -59.66
C GLN A 165 21.40 -26.55 -59.27
N PHE A 166 22.23 -27.52 -58.92
CA PHE A 166 23.64 -27.32 -58.57
C PHE A 166 24.51 -28.13 -59.55
N PRO A 167 25.62 -27.57 -60.07
CA PRO A 167 26.54 -28.33 -60.91
C PRO A 167 27.25 -29.39 -60.07
N LEU A 168 27.28 -30.64 -60.53
CA LEU A 168 28.11 -31.72 -59.99
C LEU A 168 29.35 -31.87 -60.87
N ASP A 169 30.45 -32.25 -60.23
CA ASP A 169 31.74 -32.41 -60.90
C ASP A 169 31.69 -33.54 -61.94
N GLY A 170 32.16 -33.27 -63.17
CA GLY A 170 32.23 -34.23 -64.27
C GLY A 170 30.92 -34.57 -65.00
N MET A 171 29.85 -33.78 -64.84
CA MET A 171 28.57 -33.98 -65.54
C MET A 171 28.23 -32.76 -66.42
N THR A 172 27.96 -32.98 -67.70
CA THR A 172 27.46 -31.94 -68.61
C THR A 172 25.94 -31.83 -68.50
N TYR A 173 25.46 -30.62 -68.24
CA TYR A 173 24.05 -30.34 -67.96
C TYR A 173 23.32 -29.74 -69.16
N TYR A 174 24.06 -29.12 -70.08
CA TYR A 174 23.50 -28.45 -71.24
C TYR A 174 24.17 -28.93 -72.52
N THR A 175 23.41 -28.94 -73.61
CA THR A 175 23.86 -29.38 -74.93
C THR A 175 24.95 -28.49 -75.55
N PHE A 176 25.34 -27.39 -74.90
CA PHE A 176 26.37 -26.46 -75.36
C PHE A 176 27.67 -26.53 -74.55
N GLU A 177 27.71 -27.33 -73.48
CA GLU A 177 28.95 -27.56 -72.72
C GLU A 177 29.83 -28.54 -73.52
N ALA A 178 31.13 -28.24 -73.63
CA ALA A 178 32.07 -29.13 -74.31
C ALA A 178 32.39 -30.32 -73.40
N ASP A 179 32.48 -31.52 -73.96
CA ASP A 179 32.94 -32.70 -73.22
C ASP A 179 34.42 -32.47 -72.84
N GLU A 180 34.71 -32.27 -71.55
CA GLU A 180 36.08 -32.23 -70.99
C GLU A 180 36.71 -33.63 -70.93
#